data_AF-A0A7S2HKK9-F1
#
_entry.id   AF-A0A7S2HKK9-F1
#
_cell.length_a   1.000
_cell.length_b   1.000
_cell.length_c   1.000
_cell.angle_alpha   90.00
_cell.angle_beta   90.00
_cell.angle_gamma   90.00
#
_symmetry.space_group_name_H-M   'P 1'
#
loop_
_entity.id
_entity.type
_entity.pdbx_description
1 polymer ?
#
loop_
_entity_poly.entity_id
_entity_poly.type
_entity_poly.pdbx_seq_one_letter_code
_entity_poly.pdbx_strand_id
1 'polypeptide(L)'
;NISMMLRHCCNHPWLIKEVEEGALQALEAESAEPEPRTHRERADPVYWYHRLTAFREASAGRYVDRLIRSSGKIVLLDKLLPKLKAEGHRVLIFSQFTKVLDLLEDFIEARGWGYERIDGNIAGTARQQAIDRFSDVSSESFLF
;
A
#
# COMPACT_ATOMS: atom_id res chain seq x y z
N ASN A 1 10.32 21.05 14.62
CA ASN A 1 9.63 22.05 13.78
C ASN A 1 8.15 21.65 13.69
N ILE A 2 7.28 22.28 14.48
CA ILE A 2 5.85 21.91 14.62
C ILE A 2 5.11 22.02 13.28
N SER A 3 5.41 23.03 12.47
CA SER A 3 4.78 23.22 11.16
C SER A 3 4.99 22.02 10.22
N MET A 4 6.19 21.42 10.24
CA MET A 4 6.49 20.23 9.44
C MET A 4 5.71 19.00 9.93
N MET A 5 5.59 18.81 11.25
CA MET A 5 4.80 17.71 11.83
C MET A 5 3.32 17.82 11.52
N LEU A 6 2.76 19.04 11.52
CA LEU A 6 1.38 19.26 11.09
C LEU A 6 1.18 18.88 9.61
N ARG A 7 2.14 19.20 8.73
CA ARG A 7 2.08 18.76 7.33
C ARG A 7 2.10 17.24 7.19
N HIS A 8 2.92 16.55 7.98
CA HIS A 8 2.96 15.08 8.02
C HIS A 8 1.59 14.51 8.38
N CYS A 9 1.01 14.96 9.50
CA CYS A 9 -0.30 14.54 9.98
C CYS A 9 -1.40 14.76 8.93
N CYS A 10 -1.41 15.92 8.27
CA CYS A 10 -2.38 16.24 7.23
C CYS A 10 -2.25 15.38 5.96
N ASN A 11 -1.11 14.75 5.71
CA ASN A 11 -0.94 13.83 4.57
C ASN A 11 -1.34 12.40 4.96
N HIS A 12 -0.71 11.88 6.00
CA HIS A 12 -1.02 10.57 6.54
C HIS A 12 -0.52 10.47 7.99
N PRO A 13 -1.31 9.98 8.95
CA PRO A 13 -0.87 9.87 10.35
C PRO A 13 0.39 9.02 10.53
N TRP A 14 0.59 8.00 9.68
CA TRP A 14 1.78 7.12 9.74
C TRP A 14 3.10 7.79 9.29
N LEU A 15 3.08 9.05 8.87
CA LEU A 15 4.31 9.84 8.78
C LEU A 15 4.84 10.25 10.18
N ILE A 16 4.05 10.07 11.23
CA ILE A 16 4.46 10.21 12.63
C ILE A 16 4.83 8.83 13.14
N LYS A 17 6.10 8.65 13.50
CA LYS A 17 6.70 7.35 13.80
C LYS A 17 5.95 6.62 14.91
N GLU A 18 5.62 7.31 16.00
CA GLU A 18 4.95 6.71 17.15
C GLU A 18 3.51 6.28 16.83
N VAL A 19 2.85 6.96 15.89
CA VAL A 19 1.48 6.63 15.44
C VAL A 19 1.51 5.41 14.53
N GLU A 20 2.47 5.34 13.61
CA GLU A 20 2.70 4.18 12.76
C GLU A 20 3.04 2.94 13.59
N GLU A 21 4.02 3.04 14.48
CA GLU A 21 4.43 1.94 15.36
C GLU A 21 3.26 1.42 16.20
N GLY A 22 2.46 2.31 16.80
CA GLY A 22 1.27 1.91 17.55
C GLY A 22 0.21 1.22 16.68
N ALA A 23 0.03 1.67 15.43
CA ALA A 23 -0.90 1.03 14.50
C ALA A 23 -0.42 -0.36 14.07
N LEU A 24 0.89 -0.52 13.82
CA LEU A 24 1.52 -1.79 13.48
C LEU A 24 1.47 -2.78 14.64
N GLN A 25 1.76 -2.35 15.87
CA GLN A 25 1.63 -3.20 17.06
C GLN A 25 0.19 -3.69 17.27
N ALA A 26 -0.81 -2.84 17.03
CA ALA A 26 -2.21 -3.25 17.09
C ALA A 26 -2.55 -4.29 16.01
N LEU A 27 -2.01 -4.14 14.80
CA LEU A 27 -2.15 -5.13 13.73
C LEU A 27 -1.47 -6.45 14.07
N GLU A 28 -0.27 -6.42 14.64
CA GLU A 28 0.48 -7.60 15.08
C GLU A 28 -0.28 -8.34 16.18
N ALA A 29 -0.83 -7.63 17.17
CA ALA A 29 -1.63 -8.22 18.24
C ALA A 29 -2.91 -8.92 17.71
N GLU A 30 -3.51 -8.39 16.65
CA GLU A 30 -4.66 -8.99 15.96
C GLU A 30 -4.26 -10.12 15.00
N SER A 31 -2.98 -10.25 14.71
CA SER A 31 -2.39 -11.24 13.81
C SER A 31 -1.72 -12.37 14.59
N ALA A 32 -2.36 -12.83 15.67
CA ALA A 32 -1.92 -14.06 16.32
C ALA A 32 -2.08 -15.26 15.36
N GLU A 33 -1.06 -16.11 15.27
CA GLU A 33 -1.13 -17.30 14.43
C GLU A 33 -2.27 -18.23 14.88
N PRO A 34 -3.04 -18.82 13.95
CA PRO A 34 -4.14 -19.70 14.30
C PRO A 34 -3.64 -21.03 14.87
N GLU A 35 -3.88 -21.26 16.16
CA GLU A 35 -3.65 -22.56 16.82
C GLU A 35 -4.47 -23.69 16.17
N PRO A 36 -3.90 -24.90 16.01
CA PRO A 36 -4.62 -26.04 15.47
C PRO A 36 -5.61 -26.57 16.52
N ARG A 37 -6.85 -26.83 16.13
CA ARG A 37 -7.91 -27.26 17.06
C ARG A 37 -7.83 -28.76 17.39
N THR A 38 -7.20 -29.53 16.52
CA THR A 38 -7.07 -30.99 16.65
C THR A 38 -5.64 -31.47 16.38
N HIS A 39 -5.31 -32.65 16.89
CA HIS A 39 -4.03 -33.30 16.62
C HIS A 39 -3.86 -33.68 15.13
N ARG A 40 -4.97 -34.00 14.43
CA ARG A 40 -4.95 -34.31 13.00
C ARG A 40 -4.56 -33.11 12.15
N GLU A 41 -5.14 -31.95 12.44
CA GLU A 41 -4.77 -30.69 11.80
C GLU A 41 -3.31 -30.31 12.07
N ARG A 42 -2.82 -30.56 13.29
CA ARG A 42 -1.43 -30.29 13.66
C ARG A 42 -0.43 -31.10 12.82
N ALA A 43 -0.79 -32.31 12.41
CA ALA A 43 0.07 -33.21 11.64
C ALA A 43 -0.10 -33.12 10.10
N ASP A 44 -1.04 -32.31 9.60
CA ASP A 44 -1.34 -32.19 8.16
C ASP A 44 -0.59 -31.00 7.51
N PRO A 45 0.45 -31.25 6.68
CA PRO A 45 1.23 -30.17 6.07
C PRO A 45 0.44 -29.35 5.03
N VAL A 46 -0.54 -29.95 4.36
CA VAL A 46 -1.35 -29.27 3.34
C VAL A 46 -2.30 -28.28 3.99
N TYR A 47 -2.92 -28.69 5.10
CA TYR A 47 -3.70 -27.80 5.95
C TYR A 47 -2.90 -26.57 6.39
N TRP A 48 -1.68 -26.77 6.89
CA TRP A 48 -0.81 -25.68 7.34
C TRP A 48 -0.43 -24.73 6.21
N TYR A 49 -0.12 -25.25 5.03
CA TYR A 49 0.20 -24.41 3.87
C TYR A 49 -0.97 -23.48 3.52
N HIS A 50 -2.17 -24.03 3.31
CA HIS A 50 -3.34 -23.22 2.97
C HIS A 50 -3.71 -22.23 4.07
N ARG A 51 -3.62 -22.65 5.33
CA ARG A 51 -3.92 -21.81 6.48
C ARG A 51 -2.93 -20.66 6.63
N LEU A 52 -1.63 -20.91 6.50
CA LEU A 52 -0.60 -19.87 6.58
C LEU A 52 -0.73 -18.88 5.43
N THR A 53 -1.01 -19.34 4.21
CA THR A 53 -1.27 -18.47 3.07
C THR A 53 -2.48 -17.57 3.31
N ALA A 54 -3.64 -18.15 3.67
CA ALA A 54 -4.85 -17.37 3.96
C ALA A 54 -4.65 -16.39 5.13
N PHE A 55 -3.90 -16.80 6.15
CA PHE A 55 -3.58 -15.95 7.28
C PHE A 55 -2.71 -14.75 6.85
N ARG A 56 -1.66 -14.98 6.06
CA ARG A 56 -0.80 -13.91 5.52
C ARG A 56 -1.58 -12.92 4.64
N GLU A 57 -2.44 -13.43 3.76
CA GLU A 57 -3.32 -12.61 2.92
C GLU A 57 -4.27 -11.76 3.78
N ALA A 58 -4.89 -12.35 4.80
CA ALA A 58 -5.76 -11.62 5.71
C ALA A 58 -5.00 -10.54 6.50
N SER A 59 -3.77 -10.83 6.94
CA SER A 59 -2.91 -9.87 7.64
C SER A 59 -2.50 -8.70 6.74
N ALA A 60 -2.10 -8.97 5.49
CA ALA A 60 -1.82 -7.93 4.50
C ALA A 60 -3.05 -7.08 4.20
N GLY A 61 -4.23 -7.70 4.05
CA GLY A 61 -5.50 -6.99 3.86
C GLY A 61 -5.86 -6.08 5.03
N ARG A 62 -5.59 -6.50 6.29
CA ARG A 62 -5.81 -5.65 7.47
C ARG A 62 -4.87 -4.45 7.50
N TYR A 63 -3.60 -4.63 7.13
CA TYR A 63 -2.63 -3.54 7.05
C TYR A 63 -3.13 -2.44 6.09
N VAL A 64 -3.48 -2.83 4.87
CA VAL A 64 -3.94 -1.89 3.82
C VAL A 64 -5.26 -1.22 4.21
N ASP A 65 -6.23 -1.96 4.78
CA ASP A 65 -7.49 -1.36 5.23
C ASP A 65 -7.26 -0.29 6.30
N ARG A 66 -6.32 -0.50 7.23
CA ARG A 66 -5.95 0.53 8.21
C ARG A 66 -5.22 1.71 7.58
N LEU A 67 -4.30 1.45 6.65
CA LEU A 67 -3.61 2.49 5.89
C LEU A 67 -4.65 3.42 5.26
N ILE A 68 -5.57 2.85 4.46
CA ILE A 68 -6.62 3.61 3.78
C ILE A 68 -7.47 4.39 4.79
N ARG A 69 -8.04 3.73 5.80
CA ARG A 69 -8.99 4.35 6.73
C ARG A 69 -8.36 5.41 7.62
N SER A 70 -7.05 5.38 7.83
CA SER A 70 -6.35 6.35 8.67
C SER A 70 -6.15 7.71 8.01
N SER A 71 -6.31 7.83 6.68
CA SER A 71 -6.12 9.08 5.95
C SER A 71 -7.30 9.43 5.04
N GLY A 72 -7.94 10.58 5.30
CA GLY A 72 -9.03 11.07 4.46
C GLY A 72 -8.66 11.28 2.99
N LYS A 73 -7.38 11.58 2.70
CA LYS A 73 -6.86 11.68 1.33
C LYS A 73 -6.84 10.31 0.65
N ILE A 74 -6.33 9.29 1.34
CA ILE A 74 -6.28 7.93 0.78
C ILE A 74 -7.70 7.35 0.65
N VAL A 75 -8.59 7.56 1.62
CA VAL A 75 -10.03 7.21 1.48
C VAL A 75 -10.67 7.85 0.24
N LEU A 76 -10.31 9.09 -0.08
CA LEU A 76 -10.83 9.76 -1.27
C LEU A 76 -10.26 9.14 -2.55
N LEU A 77 -8.95 8.89 -2.59
CA LEU A 77 -8.30 8.22 -3.72
C LEU A 77 -8.90 6.82 -3.96
N ASP A 78 -9.16 6.06 -2.90
CA ASP A 78 -9.78 4.73 -2.96
C ASP A 78 -11.15 4.74 -3.64
N LYS A 79 -11.89 5.84 -3.53
CA LYS A 79 -13.19 6.02 -4.19
C LYS A 79 -13.10 6.62 -5.59
N LEU A 80 -12.10 7.45 -5.83
CA LEU A 80 -11.94 8.21 -7.07
C LEU A 80 -11.23 7.39 -8.16
N LEU A 81 -10.13 6.74 -7.82
CA LEU A 81 -9.27 6.03 -8.77
C LEU A 81 -9.99 4.89 -9.52
N PRO A 82 -10.86 4.07 -8.90
CA PRO A 82 -11.62 3.06 -9.64
C PRO A 82 -12.50 3.64 -10.75
N LYS A 83 -13.09 4.83 -10.52
CA LYS A 83 -13.92 5.52 -11.52
C LYS A 83 -13.07 6.01 -12.68
N LEU A 84 -11.95 6.67 -12.36
CA LEU A 84 -11.02 7.15 -13.37
C LEU A 84 -10.45 6.00 -14.21
N LYS A 85 -10.14 4.86 -13.59
CA LYS A 85 -9.68 3.66 -14.29
C LYS A 85 -10.76 3.10 -15.23
N ALA A 86 -12.01 3.01 -14.77
CA ALA A 86 -13.13 2.53 -15.58
C ALA A 86 -13.43 3.44 -16.79
N GLU A 87 -13.18 4.75 -16.65
CA GLU A 87 -13.31 5.76 -17.71
C GLU A 87 -12.09 5.81 -18.65
N GLY A 88 -11.05 5.00 -18.40
CA GLY A 88 -9.85 4.92 -19.24
C GLY A 88 -8.87 6.08 -19.03
N HIS A 89 -8.98 6.80 -17.92
CA HIS A 89 -8.03 7.86 -17.56
C HIS A 89 -6.69 7.29 -17.07
N ARG A 90 -5.64 8.11 -17.17
CA ARG A 90 -4.32 7.86 -16.59
C ARG A 90 -4.02 8.99 -15.60
N VAL A 91 -3.47 8.66 -14.44
CA VAL A 91 -3.38 9.61 -13.32
C VAL A 91 -1.93 9.82 -12.91
N LEU A 92 -1.56 11.08 -12.69
CA LEU A 92 -0.29 11.49 -12.11
C LEU A 92 -0.50 11.88 -10.64
N ILE A 93 0.29 11.35 -9.73
CA ILE A 93 0.22 11.67 -8.30
C ILE A 93 1.52 12.34 -7.85
N PHE A 94 1.42 13.57 -7.37
CA PHE A 94 2.57 14.33 -6.86
C PHE A 94 2.57 14.38 -5.34
N SER A 95 3.73 14.11 -4.73
CA SER A 95 3.96 14.27 -3.29
C SER A 95 5.30 14.97 -3.04
N GLN A 96 5.34 15.83 -2.02
CA GLN A 96 6.59 16.41 -1.52
C GLN A 96 7.35 15.44 -0.59
N PHE A 97 6.69 14.39 -0.09
CA PHE A 97 7.26 13.46 0.87
C PHE A 97 7.38 12.06 0.25
N THR A 98 8.59 11.53 0.17
CA THR A 98 8.86 10.17 -0.35
C THR A 98 8.14 9.11 0.48
N LYS A 99 8.06 9.28 1.81
CA LYS A 99 7.30 8.36 2.67
C LYS A 99 5.81 8.28 2.32
N VAL A 100 5.22 9.33 1.76
CA VAL A 100 3.83 9.26 1.25
C VAL A 100 3.77 8.45 -0.05
N LEU A 101 4.83 8.49 -0.87
CA LEU A 101 4.92 7.64 -2.07
C LEU A 101 5.02 6.17 -1.67
N ASP A 102 5.79 5.83 -0.62
CA ASP A 102 5.85 4.46 -0.09
C ASP A 102 4.46 3.97 0.37
N LEU A 103 3.70 4.80 1.09
CA LEU A 103 2.33 4.43 1.52
C LEU A 103 1.35 4.32 0.35
N LEU A 104 1.51 5.16 -0.68
CA LEU A 104 0.71 5.07 -1.90
C LEU A 104 1.04 3.80 -2.68
N GLU A 105 2.30 3.40 -2.72
CA GLU A 105 2.78 2.18 -3.35
C GLU A 105 2.10 0.94 -2.73
N ASP A 106 2.15 0.79 -1.40
CA ASP A 106 1.44 -0.27 -0.68
C ASP A 106 -0.06 -0.31 -1.01
N PHE A 107 -0.70 0.86 -1.06
CA PHE A 107 -2.12 1.00 -1.40
C PHE A 107 -2.41 0.58 -2.85
N ILE A 108 -1.59 1.02 -3.80
CA ILE A 108 -1.75 0.77 -5.24
C ILE A 108 -1.51 -0.70 -5.56
N GLU A 109 -0.47 -1.30 -5.00
CA GLU A 109 -0.15 -2.73 -5.13
C GLU A 109 -1.30 -3.59 -4.61
N ALA A 110 -1.85 -3.25 -3.44
CA ALA A 110 -3.00 -3.96 -2.86
C ALA A 110 -4.28 -3.85 -3.71
N ARG A 111 -4.40 -2.79 -4.52
CA ARG A 111 -5.49 -2.65 -5.50
C ARG A 111 -5.18 -3.31 -6.86
N GLY A 112 -3.97 -3.82 -7.05
CA GLY A 112 -3.54 -4.51 -8.28
C GLY A 112 -3.48 -3.57 -9.49
N TRP A 113 -3.08 -2.32 -9.30
CA TRP A 113 -2.97 -1.36 -10.38
C TRP A 113 -1.51 -1.21 -10.85
N GLY A 114 -1.28 -1.29 -12.16
CA GLY A 114 0.03 -1.00 -12.74
C GLY A 114 0.39 0.47 -12.55
N TYR A 115 1.63 0.74 -12.14
CA TYR A 115 2.13 2.07 -11.90
C TYR A 115 3.63 2.17 -12.21
N GLU A 116 4.12 3.39 -12.32
CA GLU A 116 5.55 3.72 -12.33
C GLU A 116 5.81 4.70 -11.17
N ARG A 117 7.06 4.75 -10.69
CA ARG A 117 7.45 5.65 -9.60
C ARG A 117 8.73 6.37 -9.94
N ILE A 118 8.77 7.67 -9.63
CA ILE A 118 9.99 8.48 -9.66
C ILE A 118 10.15 9.25 -8.36
N ASP A 119 11.34 9.18 -7.79
CA ASP A 119 11.77 10.07 -6.72
C ASP A 119 13.24 10.50 -6.89
N GLY A 120 13.77 11.18 -5.87
CA GLY A 120 15.14 11.72 -5.86
C GLY A 120 16.24 10.66 -5.85
N ASN A 121 15.93 9.40 -5.52
CA ASN A 121 16.91 8.31 -5.44
C ASN A 121 17.07 7.56 -6.78
N ILE A 122 16.18 7.79 -7.75
CA ILE A 122 16.23 7.10 -9.04
C ILE A 122 17.24 7.75 -9.98
N ALA A 123 18.15 6.94 -10.52
CA ALA A 123 19.14 7.36 -11.51
C ALA A 123 18.48 7.93 -12.78
N GLY A 124 19.13 8.92 -13.42
CA GLY A 124 18.56 9.63 -14.57
C GLY A 124 18.16 8.73 -15.74
N THR A 125 18.90 7.66 -16.01
CA THR A 125 18.57 6.69 -17.06
C THR A 125 17.33 5.88 -16.72
N ALA A 126 17.24 5.34 -15.50
CA ALA A 126 16.06 4.61 -15.02
C ALA A 126 14.81 5.51 -14.96
N ARG A 127 15.00 6.79 -14.60
CA ARG A 127 13.95 7.81 -14.64
C ARG A 127 13.37 7.97 -16.05
N GLN A 128 14.24 8.16 -17.05
CA GLN A 128 13.79 8.32 -18.43
C GLN A 128 13.05 7.06 -18.92
N GLN A 129 13.56 5.87 -18.58
CA GLN A 129 12.90 4.62 -18.95
C GLN A 129 11.50 4.48 -18.33
N ALA A 130 11.30 4.92 -17.07
CA ALA A 130 9.96 4.93 -16.46
C ALA A 130 9.02 5.91 -17.17
N ILE A 131 9.51 7.09 -17.54
CA ILE A 131 8.75 8.07 -18.33
C ILE A 131 8.37 7.48 -19.69
N ASP A 132 9.30 6.81 -20.37
CA ASP A 132 9.06 6.22 -21.68
C ASP A 132 8.03 5.08 -21.60
N ARG A 133 8.17 4.17 -20.61
CA ARG A 133 7.20 3.09 -20.37
C ARG A 133 5.81 3.61 -20.03
N PHE A 134 5.71 4.69 -19.25
CA PHE A 134 4.41 5.31 -19.01
C PHE A 134 3.92 6.01 -20.28
N SER A 135 4.76 6.70 -21.05
CA SER A 135 4.29 7.42 -22.25
C SER A 135 3.85 6.51 -23.39
N ASP A 136 4.23 5.24 -23.37
CA ASP A 136 3.78 4.23 -24.34
C ASP A 136 2.26 4.03 -24.29
N VAL A 137 1.62 4.06 -25.46
CA VAL A 137 0.17 3.84 -25.61
C VAL A 137 -0.22 2.39 -25.28
N SER A 138 0.70 1.44 -25.41
CA SER A 138 0.52 0.03 -25.03
C SER A 138 0.81 -0.24 -23.55
N SER A 139 1.13 0.79 -22.76
CA SER A 139 1.41 0.67 -21.34
C SER A 139 0.16 0.29 -20.55
N GLU A 140 0.28 -0.75 -19.73
CA GLU A 140 -0.74 -1.13 -18.75
C GLU A 140 -0.68 -0.26 -17.47
N SER A 141 0.28 0.67 -17.40
CA SER A 141 0.44 1.55 -16.24
C SER A 141 -0.65 2.62 -16.19
N PHE A 142 -1.49 2.50 -15.16
CA PHE A 142 -2.60 3.40 -14.85
C PHE A 142 -2.14 4.64 -14.07
N LEU A 143 -1.17 4.47 -13.16
CA LEU A 143 -0.69 5.51 -12.25
C LEU A 143 0.79 5.83 -12.49
N PHE A 144 1.19 7.05 -12.14
CA PHE A 144 2.57 7.52 -12.16
C PHE A 144 2.81 8.53 -11.04
#